data_AF-A0A3D2FZY5-F1
#
_entry.id   AF-A0A3D2FZY5-F1
#
_cell.length_a   1.000
_cell.length_b   1.000
_cell.length_c   1.000
_cell.angle_alpha   90.00
_cell.angle_beta   90.00
_cell.angle_gamma   90.00
#
_symmetry.space_group_name_H-M   'P 1'
#
loop_
_entity.id
_entity.type
_entity.pdbx_description
1 polymer ?
#
loop_
_entity_poly.entity_id
_entity_poly.type
_entity_poly.pdbx_seq_one_letter_code
_entity_poly.pdbx_strand_id
1 'polypeptide(L)'
;MKDKTALTARQKRFVEKYLACGDGPEAAIAAGYSPAAAEERARELLRDPAVQRCRRESEQRLFDAMGVSSAWIGRRLVEIVDRCMQATPHLTRNPETKQREPDGIWEFDPAGAMRALHELDEHLRALCEEETEDGTLSLEEWLARQEGASAL
;
A
#
# COMPACT_ATOMS: atom_id res chain seq x y z
N MET A 1 0.03 39.18 7.55
CA MET A 1 0.03 38.27 6.37
C MET A 1 -0.51 36.94 6.87
N LYS A 2 -1.56 36.37 6.26
CA LYS A 2 -2.08 35.04 6.69
C LYS A 2 -1.02 34.00 6.32
N ASP A 3 -0.64 33.15 7.28
CA ASP A 3 0.22 31.99 7.05
C ASP A 3 -0.32 31.18 5.89
N LYS A 4 0.37 31.25 4.74
CA LYS A 4 0.01 30.58 3.49
C LYS A 4 0.08 29.04 3.62
N THR A 5 0.56 28.54 4.75
CA THR A 5 0.77 27.14 5.12
C THR A 5 -0.41 26.52 5.88
N ALA A 6 -1.29 27.32 6.48
CA ALA A 6 -2.38 26.81 7.31
C ALA A 6 -3.68 26.60 6.50
N LEU A 7 -4.17 25.36 6.48
CA LEU A 7 -5.42 25.00 5.82
C LEU A 7 -6.62 25.65 6.51
N THR A 8 -7.50 26.22 5.69
CA THR A 8 -8.81 26.69 6.13
C THR A 8 -9.70 25.50 6.52
N ALA A 9 -10.71 25.74 7.38
CA ALA A 9 -11.68 24.71 7.76
C ALA A 9 -12.38 24.07 6.54
N ARG A 10 -12.63 24.86 5.49
CA ARG A 10 -13.27 24.38 4.26
C ARG A 10 -12.35 23.45 3.46
N GLN A 11 -11.05 23.75 3.41
CA GLN A 11 -10.07 22.87 2.75
C GLN A 11 -9.87 21.57 3.53
N LYS A 12 -9.87 21.61 4.87
CA LYS A 12 -9.82 20.38 5.69
C LYS A 12 -11.04 19.49 5.43
N ARG A 13 -12.23 20.08 5.38
CA ARG A 13 -13.47 19.37 5.06
C ARG A 13 -13.45 18.79 3.64
N PHE A 14 -12.83 19.48 2.68
CA PHE A 14 -12.59 18.93 1.34
C PHE A 14 -11.74 17.67 1.39
N VAL A 15 -10.63 17.67 2.13
CA VAL A 15 -9.77 16.48 2.30
C VAL A 15 -10.56 15.31 2.88
N GLU A 16 -11.31 15.54 3.96
CA GLU A 16 -12.14 14.49 4.59
C GLU A 16 -13.15 13.88 3.63
N LYS A 17 -13.82 14.71 2.81
CA LYS A 17 -14.80 14.24 1.84
C LYS A 17 -14.14 13.52 0.67
N TYR A 18 -13.01 14.03 0.19
CA TYR A 18 -12.27 13.41 -0.89
C TYR A 18 -11.75 12.03 -0.51
N LEU A 19 -11.25 11.85 0.72
CA LEU A 19 -10.83 10.53 1.22
C LEU A 19 -12.00 9.54 1.35
N ALA A 20 -13.22 10.02 1.53
CA ALA A 20 -14.40 9.17 1.65
C ALA A 20 -14.97 8.72 0.29
N CYS A 21 -14.98 9.58 -0.74
CA CYS A 21 -15.61 9.27 -2.04
C CYS A 21 -14.63 9.08 -3.20
N GLY A 22 -13.40 9.60 -3.12
CA GLY A 22 -12.43 9.59 -4.23
C GLY A 22 -12.75 10.56 -5.37
N ASP A 23 -13.89 11.25 -5.33
CA ASP A 23 -14.33 12.19 -6.36
C ASP A 23 -14.09 13.65 -5.94
N GLY A 24 -13.33 14.38 -6.77
CA GLY A 24 -12.96 15.76 -6.50
C GLY A 24 -14.16 16.73 -6.47
N PRO A 25 -14.95 16.83 -7.56
CA PRO A 25 -16.13 17.68 -7.62
C PRO A 25 -17.13 17.41 -6.49
N GLU A 26 -17.47 16.15 -6.21
CA GLU A 26 -18.39 15.76 -5.14
C GLU A 26 -17.83 16.17 -3.77
N ALA A 27 -16.55 15.95 -3.52
CA ALA A 27 -15.90 16.39 -2.29
C ALA A 27 -15.93 17.91 -2.12
N ALA A 28 -15.75 18.67 -3.21
CA ALA A 28 -15.85 20.13 -3.19
C ALA A 28 -17.27 20.59 -2.84
N ILE A 29 -18.31 19.99 -3.44
CA ILE A 29 -19.71 20.30 -3.12
C ILE A 29 -19.99 19.97 -1.65
N ALA A 30 -19.61 18.78 -1.18
CA ALA A 30 -19.81 18.33 0.20
C ALA A 30 -19.03 19.16 1.24
N ALA A 31 -17.93 19.79 0.82
CA ALA A 31 -17.16 20.74 1.62
C ALA A 31 -17.75 22.16 1.61
N GLY A 32 -18.80 22.43 0.82
CA GLY A 32 -19.48 23.73 0.76
C GLY A 32 -18.91 24.69 -0.27
N TYR A 33 -18.28 24.18 -1.34
CA TYR A 33 -17.99 24.97 -2.53
C TYR A 33 -19.22 25.02 -3.46
N SER A 34 -19.28 26.05 -4.31
CA SER A 34 -20.36 26.19 -5.29
C SER A 34 -20.35 25.00 -6.27
N PRO A 35 -21.51 24.36 -6.54
CA PRO A 35 -21.60 23.29 -7.53
C PRO A 35 -21.09 23.71 -8.91
N ALA A 36 -21.39 24.94 -9.33
CA ALA A 36 -20.98 25.48 -10.63
C ALA A 36 -19.46 25.61 -10.79
N ALA A 37 -18.71 25.70 -9.67
CA ALA A 37 -17.25 25.83 -9.67
C ALA A 37 -16.55 24.64 -9.00
N ALA A 38 -17.28 23.55 -8.71
CA ALA A 38 -16.79 22.43 -7.93
C ALA A 38 -15.60 21.74 -8.61
N GLU A 39 -15.68 21.53 -9.92
CA GLU A 39 -14.64 20.86 -10.70
C GLU A 39 -13.34 21.68 -10.77
N GLU A 40 -13.45 22.98 -11.04
CA GLU A 40 -12.30 23.89 -11.04
C GLU A 40 -11.66 23.95 -9.65
N ARG A 41 -12.46 24.12 -8.59
CA ARG A 41 -11.94 24.16 -7.21
C ARG A 41 -11.34 22.85 -6.78
N ALA A 42 -11.92 21.71 -7.14
CA ALA A 42 -11.32 20.41 -6.84
C ALA A 42 -9.93 20.28 -7.48
N ARG A 43 -9.79 20.66 -8.77
CA ARG A 43 -8.49 20.63 -9.47
C ARG A 43 -7.44 21.51 -8.81
N GLU A 44 -7.81 22.72 -8.41
CA GLU A 44 -6.89 23.62 -7.70
C GLU A 44 -6.51 23.09 -6.32
N LEU A 45 -7.49 22.63 -5.53
CA LEU A 45 -7.26 22.09 -4.19
C LEU A 45 -6.36 20.87 -4.24
N LEU A 46 -6.54 19.97 -5.20
CA LEU A 46 -5.68 18.80 -5.37
C LEU A 46 -4.25 19.14 -5.79
N ARG A 47 -4.01 20.34 -6.34
CA ARG A 47 -2.68 20.86 -6.67
C ARG A 47 -2.05 21.68 -5.54
N ASP A 48 -2.82 22.10 -4.54
CA ASP A 48 -2.32 22.89 -3.40
C ASP A 48 -1.43 22.00 -2.50
N PRO A 49 -0.14 22.33 -2.32
CA PRO A 49 0.77 21.53 -1.51
C PRO A 49 0.31 21.37 -0.05
N ALA A 50 -0.37 22.37 0.52
CA ALA A 50 -0.89 22.28 1.88
C ALA A 50 -2.03 21.25 1.98
N VAL A 51 -2.92 21.23 0.98
CA VAL A 51 -4.01 20.25 0.88
C VAL A 51 -3.46 18.84 0.67
N GLN A 52 -2.47 18.68 -0.22
CA GLN A 52 -1.80 17.39 -0.43
C GLN A 52 -1.12 16.87 0.83
N ARG A 53 -0.41 17.73 1.57
CA ARG A 53 0.22 17.35 2.85
C ARG A 53 -0.83 16.87 3.85
N CYS A 54 -1.92 17.61 4.04
CA CYS A 54 -2.99 17.20 4.96
C CYS A 54 -3.70 15.92 4.51
N ARG A 55 -3.84 15.70 3.20
CA ARG A 55 -4.37 14.44 2.66
C ARG A 55 -3.45 13.28 3.06
N ARG A 56 -2.15 13.38 2.77
CA ARG A 56 -1.14 12.37 3.14
C ARG A 56 -1.11 12.08 4.64
N GLU A 57 -1.12 13.11 5.47
CA GLU A 57 -1.18 12.94 6.93
C GLU A 57 -2.47 12.22 7.39
N SER A 58 -3.58 12.46 6.71
CA SER A 58 -4.87 11.85 7.06
C SER A 58 -4.95 10.40 6.57
N GLU A 59 -4.41 10.11 5.38
CA GLU A 59 -4.20 8.76 4.86
C GLU A 59 -3.31 7.96 5.81
N GLN A 60 -2.18 8.53 6.25
CA GLN A 60 -1.28 7.87 7.20
C GLN A 60 -1.99 7.54 8.52
N ARG A 61 -2.76 8.48 9.10
CA ARG A 61 -3.54 8.20 10.32
C ARG A 61 -4.57 7.08 10.13
N LEU A 62 -5.18 6.99 8.94
CA LEU A 62 -6.11 5.90 8.63
C LEU A 62 -5.36 4.56 8.53
N PHE A 63 -4.21 4.55 7.86
CA PHE A 63 -3.36 3.37 7.78
C PHE A 63 -2.87 2.91 9.16
N ASP A 64 -2.40 3.83 10.00
CA ASP A 64 -1.99 3.55 11.37
C ASP A 64 -3.16 2.99 12.21
N ALA A 65 -4.35 3.57 12.09
CA ALA A 65 -5.54 3.11 12.79
C ALA A 65 -6.00 1.71 12.34
N MET A 66 -5.79 1.35 11.07
CA MET A 66 -6.03 0.01 10.55
C MET A 66 -4.89 -0.97 10.86
N GLY A 67 -3.76 -0.49 11.40
CA GLY A 67 -2.56 -1.31 11.62
C GLY A 67 -1.85 -1.72 10.34
N VAL A 68 -2.11 -1.03 9.23
CA VAL A 68 -1.51 -1.30 7.91
C VAL A 68 -0.29 -0.39 7.77
N SER A 69 0.90 -0.94 7.97
CA SER A 69 2.18 -0.26 7.72
C SER A 69 2.99 -0.99 6.66
N SER A 70 4.01 -0.35 6.08
CA SER A 70 4.91 -1.02 5.12
C SER A 70 5.54 -2.29 5.72
N ALA A 71 5.97 -2.23 6.98
CA ALA A 71 6.46 -3.41 7.71
C ALA A 71 5.38 -4.49 7.91
N TRP A 72 4.11 -4.12 8.09
CA TRP A 72 3.01 -5.08 8.14
C TRP A 72 2.79 -5.75 6.78
N ILE A 73 2.81 -4.99 5.68
CA ILE A 73 2.68 -5.52 4.32
C ILE A 73 3.82 -6.50 4.02
N GLY A 74 5.07 -6.13 4.31
CA GLY A 74 6.23 -7.00 4.12
C GLY A 74 6.11 -8.33 4.87
N ARG A 75 5.71 -8.30 6.16
CA ARG A 75 5.45 -9.54 6.93
C ARG A 75 4.34 -10.38 6.30
N ARG A 76 3.29 -9.75 5.78
CA ARG A 76 2.17 -10.46 5.16
C ARG A 76 2.57 -11.11 3.84
N LEU A 77 3.43 -10.46 3.05
CA LEU A 77 3.97 -11.01 1.81
C LEU A 77 4.84 -12.24 2.09
N VAL A 78 5.72 -12.19 3.08
CA VAL A 78 6.50 -13.36 3.52
C VAL A 78 5.58 -14.53 3.92
N GLU A 79 4.53 -14.27 4.70
CA GLU A 79 3.58 -15.32 5.07
C GLU A 79 2.85 -15.91 3.85
N ILE A 80 2.55 -15.09 2.83
CA ILE A 80 1.95 -15.58 1.58
C ILE A 80 2.93 -16.47 0.83
N VAL A 81 4.21 -16.09 0.75
CA VAL A 81 5.26 -16.93 0.16
C VAL A 81 5.31 -18.28 0.87
N ASP A 82 5.39 -18.28 2.20
CA ASP A 82 5.42 -19.51 3.00
C ASP A 82 4.20 -20.39 2.72
N ARG A 83 3.00 -19.82 2.65
CA ARG A 83 1.76 -20.55 2.34
C ARG A 83 1.74 -21.10 0.91
N CYS A 84 2.18 -20.32 -0.07
CA CYS A 84 2.25 -20.77 -1.46
C CYS A 84 3.30 -21.87 -1.65
N MET A 85 4.37 -21.87 -0.85
CA MET A 85 5.42 -22.90 -0.88
C MET A 85 5.07 -24.17 -0.07
N GLN A 86 3.95 -24.19 0.67
CA GLN A 86 3.52 -25.39 1.37
C GLN A 86 3.19 -26.51 0.38
N ALA A 87 3.68 -27.71 0.70
CA ALA A 87 3.37 -28.91 -0.07
C ALA A 87 1.87 -29.22 0.03
N THR A 88 1.21 -29.26 -1.11
CA THR A 88 -0.18 -29.64 -1.28
C THR A 88 -0.26 -30.88 -2.17
N PRO A 89 -1.09 -31.88 -1.83
CA PRO A 89 -1.18 -33.08 -2.63
C PRO A 89 -1.83 -32.76 -3.98
N HIS A 90 -1.20 -33.18 -5.07
CA HIS A 90 -1.83 -33.13 -6.37
C HIS A 90 -2.99 -34.12 -6.39
N LEU A 91 -4.15 -33.68 -6.90
CA LEU A 91 -5.34 -34.51 -6.97
C LEU A 91 -5.73 -34.77 -8.42
N THR A 92 -5.68 -36.04 -8.80
CA THR A 92 -6.13 -36.53 -10.09
C THR A 92 -7.53 -37.14 -9.99
N ARG A 93 -8.21 -37.29 -11.13
CA ARG A 93 -9.54 -37.89 -11.15
C ARG A 93 -9.41 -39.42 -11.18
N ASN A 94 -9.87 -40.09 -10.13
CA ASN A 94 -9.90 -41.55 -10.08
C ASN A 94 -10.92 -42.10 -11.12
N PRO A 95 -10.52 -43.03 -12.01
CA PRO A 95 -11.40 -43.56 -13.06
C PRO A 95 -12.54 -44.44 -12.54
N GLU A 96 -12.39 -45.06 -11.36
CA GLU A 96 -13.38 -45.94 -10.74
C GLU A 96 -14.38 -45.14 -9.90
N THR A 97 -13.89 -44.35 -8.95
CA THR A 97 -14.73 -43.59 -8.02
C THR A 97 -15.27 -42.28 -8.61
N LYS A 98 -14.65 -41.80 -9.72
CA LYS A 98 -14.87 -40.49 -10.35
C LYS A 98 -14.57 -39.28 -9.45
N GLN A 99 -14.01 -39.49 -8.26
CA GLN A 99 -13.63 -38.44 -7.31
C GLN A 99 -12.21 -37.93 -7.57
N ARG A 100 -11.87 -36.76 -6.99
CA ARG A 100 -10.50 -36.25 -6.99
C ARG A 100 -9.75 -36.86 -5.81
N GLU A 101 -8.71 -37.63 -6.10
CA GLU A 101 -7.93 -38.36 -5.09
C GLU A 101 -6.44 -38.05 -5.24
N PRO A 102 -5.65 -38.07 -4.15
CA PRO A 102 -4.20 -37.88 -4.22
C PRO A 102 -3.52 -38.97 -5.02
N ASP A 103 -2.60 -38.61 -5.92
CA ASP A 103 -1.82 -39.56 -6.73
C ASP A 103 -0.41 -39.84 -6.17
N GLY A 104 -0.09 -39.25 -5.02
CA GLY A 104 1.21 -39.36 -4.36
C GLY A 104 2.23 -38.30 -4.81
N ILE A 105 1.88 -37.45 -5.77
CA ILE A 105 2.67 -36.28 -6.16
C ILE A 105 2.30 -35.12 -5.24
N TRP A 106 3.34 -34.40 -4.80
CA TRP A 106 3.19 -33.19 -4.00
C TRP A 106 3.62 -31.99 -4.83
N GLU A 107 2.82 -30.95 -4.77
CA GLU A 107 3.00 -29.71 -5.52
C GLU A 107 2.96 -28.52 -4.56
N PHE A 108 3.28 -27.34 -5.07
CA PHE A 108 3.08 -26.07 -4.37
C PHE A 108 2.62 -25.04 -5.41
N ASP A 109 2.33 -23.81 -5.00
CA ASP A 109 1.92 -22.72 -5.87
C ASP A 109 3.13 -21.81 -6.23
N PRO A 110 3.91 -22.13 -7.29
CA PRO A 110 5.04 -21.30 -7.69
C PRO A 110 4.61 -19.94 -8.21
N ALA A 111 3.43 -19.83 -8.83
CA ALA A 111 2.96 -18.57 -9.41
C ALA A 111 2.58 -17.56 -8.31
N GLY A 112 1.87 -18.02 -7.27
CA GLY A 112 1.56 -17.22 -6.09
C GLY A 112 2.82 -16.80 -5.34
N ALA A 113 3.76 -17.73 -5.13
CA ALA A 113 5.02 -17.45 -4.45
C ALA A 113 5.86 -16.41 -5.22
N MET A 114 6.05 -16.57 -6.53
CA MET A 114 6.81 -15.62 -7.35
C MET A 114 6.19 -14.23 -7.36
N ARG A 115 4.86 -14.13 -7.44
CA ARG A 115 4.16 -12.84 -7.36
C ARG A 115 4.37 -12.18 -6.01
N ALA A 116 4.19 -12.90 -4.90
CA ALA A 116 4.40 -12.34 -3.57
C ALA A 116 5.85 -11.87 -3.33
N LEU A 117 6.83 -12.60 -3.85
CA LEU A 117 8.24 -12.19 -3.82
C LEU A 117 8.50 -10.93 -4.67
N HIS A 118 7.86 -10.80 -5.83
CA HIS A 118 8.00 -9.62 -6.67
C HIS A 118 7.44 -8.37 -5.99
N GLU A 119 6.23 -8.46 -5.43
CA GLU A 119 5.63 -7.35 -4.66
C GLU A 119 6.51 -6.98 -3.45
N LEU A 120 7.12 -7.96 -2.80
CA LEU A 120 8.04 -7.72 -1.68
C LEU A 120 9.30 -6.96 -2.14
N ASP A 121 9.89 -7.33 -3.29
CA ASP A 121 11.02 -6.60 -3.89
C ASP A 121 10.65 -5.15 -4.22
N GLU A 122 9.49 -4.91 -4.84
CA GLU A 122 9.01 -3.56 -5.13
C GLU A 122 8.81 -2.72 -3.86
N HIS A 123 8.21 -3.31 -2.82
CA HIS A 123 8.04 -2.64 -1.53
C HIS A 123 9.37 -2.30 -0.85
N LEU A 124 10.36 -3.19 -0.90
CA LEU A 124 11.69 -2.95 -0.33
C LEU A 124 12.43 -1.86 -1.10
N ARG A 125 12.33 -1.85 -2.43
CA ARG A 125 12.94 -0.80 -3.27
C ARG A 125 12.33 0.57 -2.96
N ALA A 126 11.01 0.66 -2.86
CA ALA A 126 10.33 1.92 -2.52
C ALA A 126 10.78 2.47 -1.16
N LEU A 127 10.94 1.60 -0.14
CA LEU A 127 11.45 2.01 1.17
C LEU A 127 12.89 2.53 1.10
N CYS A 128 13.75 1.90 0.30
CA CYS A 128 15.14 2.35 0.13
C CYS A 128 15.21 3.70 -0.60
N GLU A 129 14.37 3.91 -1.62
CA GLU A 129 14.28 5.17 -2.35
C GLU A 129 13.82 6.32 -1.43
N GLU A 130 12.84 6.08 -0.55
CA GLU A 130 12.41 7.06 0.47
C GLU A 130 13.54 7.46 1.44
N GLU A 131 14.39 6.52 1.88
CA GLU A 131 15.54 6.84 2.75
C GLU A 131 16.65 7.61 2.02
N THR A 132 16.80 7.43 0.70
CA THR A 132 17.81 8.16 -0.08
C THR A 132 17.48 9.63 -0.29
N GLU A 133 16.20 10.03 -0.25
CA GLU A 133 15.79 11.44 -0.30
C GLU A 133 16.08 12.18 1.02
N ASP A 134 16.13 11.47 2.16
CA ASP A 134 16.39 12.05 3.49
C ASP A 134 17.86 11.90 3.97
N GLY A 135 18.70 11.09 3.32
CA GLY A 135 20.15 11.09 3.56
C GLY A 135 20.87 9.76 3.38
N THR A 136 21.36 9.52 2.16
CA THR A 136 22.58 8.77 1.79
C THR A 136 22.88 7.48 2.57
N LEU A 137 22.19 6.40 2.25
CA LEU A 137 22.77 5.05 2.30
C LEU A 137 22.47 4.34 0.98
N SER A 138 23.50 3.73 0.40
CA SER A 138 23.40 2.86 -0.77
C SER A 138 22.54 1.62 -0.43
N LEU A 139 21.78 1.09 -1.40
CA LEU A 139 21.05 -0.17 -1.28
C LEU A 139 21.95 -1.31 -0.74
N GLU A 140 23.23 -1.33 -1.16
CA GLU A 140 24.21 -2.30 -0.69
C GLU A 140 24.56 -2.12 0.80
N GLU A 141 24.63 -0.88 1.28
CA GLU A 141 24.91 -0.56 2.70
C GLU A 141 23.72 -0.93 3.61
N TRP A 142 22.49 -0.77 3.11
CA TRP A 142 21.28 -1.17 3.82
C TRP A 142 21.17 -2.71 3.94
N LEU A 143 21.42 -3.44 2.84
CA LEU A 143 21.39 -4.91 2.82
C LEU A 143 22.46 -5.50 3.77
N ALA A 144 23.69 -4.99 3.73
CA ALA A 144 24.77 -5.42 4.61
C ALA A 144 24.43 -5.24 6.11
N ARG A 145 23.64 -4.22 6.45
CA ARG A 145 23.19 -3.97 7.83
C ARG A 145 22.16 -5.00 8.30
N GLN A 146 21.29 -5.48 7.42
CA GLN A 146 20.29 -6.50 7.76
C GLN A 146 20.91 -7.89 7.91
N GLU A 147 21.87 -8.24 7.06
CA GLU A 147 22.60 -9.51 7.16
C GLU A 147 23.49 -9.59 8.41
N GLY A 148 24.08 -8.46 8.83
CA GLY A 148 24.87 -8.38 10.06
C GLY A 148 24.06 -8.44 11.36
N ALA A 149 22.76 -8.11 11.33
CA ALA A 149 21.89 -8.18 12.51
C ALA A 149 21.37 -9.60 12.81
N SER A 150 21.53 -10.54 11.88
CA SER A 150 21.15 -11.96 12.03
C SER A 150 22.26 -12.82 12.65
N ALA A 151 23.42 -12.23 12.97
CA ALA A 151 24.61 -12.93 13.47
C ALA A 151 24.90 -12.76 14.98
N LEU A 152 23.91 -12.33 15.78
CA LEU A 152 23.97 -12.29 17.24
C LEU A 152 22.73 -12.95 17.85
#